data_AF-A0A8T3X1L2-F1
#
_entry.id   AF-A0A8T3X1L2-F1
#
_cell.length_a   1.000
_cell.length_b   1.000
_cell.length_c   1.000
_cell.angle_alpha   90.00
_cell.angle_beta   90.00
_cell.angle_gamma   90.00
#
_symmetry.space_group_name_H-M   'P 1'
#
loop_
_entity.id
_entity.type
_entity.pdbx_description
1 polymer ?
#
loop_
_entity_poly.entity_id
_entity_poly.type
_entity_poly.pdbx_seq_one_letter_code
_entity_poly.pdbx_strand_id
1 'polypeptide(L)'
;MFILKVIGIIDFLSAVIILFNIYNIPWVVSFIHVFVMLGKGTTSLFADPVGKIFGVIDIITGILILFAVTGFAEIKIVLAVVLVYKAFVSML
;
A
#
# COMPACT_ATOMS: atom_id res chain seq x y z
N MET A 1 5.26 -1.63 -19.30
CA MET A 1 5.44 -2.94 -18.63
C MET A 1 6.37 -2.87 -17.42
N PHE A 2 7.59 -2.32 -17.54
CA PHE A 2 8.53 -2.19 -16.41
C PHE A 2 7.94 -1.42 -15.21
N ILE A 3 7.29 -0.28 -15.46
CA ILE A 3 6.67 0.56 -14.42
C ILE A 3 5.62 -0.21 -13.60
N LEU A 4 4.81 -1.06 -14.24
CA LEU A 4 3.78 -1.87 -13.57
C LEU A 4 4.41 -2.91 -12.63
N LYS A 5 5.52 -3.54 -13.04
CA LYS A 5 6.26 -4.47 -12.18
C LYS A 5 6.84 -3.79 -10.95
N VAL A 6 7.38 -2.58 -11.10
CA VAL A 6 7.86 -1.77 -9.97
C VAL A 6 6.72 -1.42 -9.01
N ILE A 7 5.55 -1.04 -9.54
CA ILE A 7 4.34 -0.79 -8.76
C ILE A 7 3.93 -2.04 -7.97
N GLY A 8 3.96 -3.22 -8.60
CA GLY A 8 3.65 -4.49 -7.95
C GLY A 8 4.62 -4.85 -6.83
N ILE A 9 5.93 -4.60 -7.01
CA ILE A 9 6.92 -4.78 -5.94
C ILE A 9 6.62 -3.86 -4.75
N ILE A 10 6.28 -2.60 -5.01
CA ILE A 10 5.93 -1.63 -3.96
C ILE A 10 4.69 -2.08 -3.19
N ASP A 11 3.67 -2.58 -3.86
CA ASP A 11 2.45 -3.09 -3.21
C ASP A 11 2.75 -4.32 -2.34
N PHE A 12 3.58 -5.24 -2.84
CA PHE A 12 4.00 -6.39 -2.07
C PHE A 12 4.80 -5.99 -0.82
N LEU A 13 5.78 -5.09 -0.96
CA LEU A 13 6.56 -4.57 0.16
C LEU A 13 5.68 -3.85 1.17
N SER A 14 4.68 -3.10 0.72
CA SER A 14 3.72 -2.42 1.60
C SER A 14 2.89 -3.42 2.42
N ALA A 15 2.48 -4.53 1.81
CA ALA A 15 1.79 -5.61 2.55
C ALA A 15 2.68 -6.24 3.62
N VAL A 16 3.95 -6.51 3.29
CA VAL A 16 4.95 -7.03 4.24
C VAL A 16 5.13 -6.05 5.41
N ILE A 17 5.29 -4.76 5.12
CA ILE A 17 5.45 -3.71 6.12
C ILE A 17 4.28 -3.66 7.12
N ILE A 18 3.05 -3.80 6.63
CA ILE A 18 1.85 -3.80 7.46
C ILE A 18 1.78 -5.05 8.36
N LEU A 19 2.16 -6.21 7.81
CA LEU A 19 2.13 -7.49 8.53
C LEU A 19 3.24 -7.63 9.57
N PHE A 20 4.46 -7.20 9.26
CA PHE A 20 5.63 -7.29 10.15
C PHE A 20 5.74 -6.13 11.16
N ASN A 21 4.70 -5.29 11.23
CA ASN A 21 4.52 -4.19 12.16
C ASN A 21 5.44 -2.98 11.89
N ILE A 22 4.83 -1.80 11.81
CA ILE A 22 5.47 -0.55 11.37
C ILE A 22 6.61 -0.09 12.30
N TYR A 23 6.61 -0.54 13.55
CA TYR A 23 7.52 -0.07 14.61
C TYR A 23 8.98 -0.47 14.42
N ASN A 24 9.28 -1.48 13.60
CA ASN A 24 10.66 -1.90 13.31
C ASN A 24 11.24 -1.23 12.07
N ILE A 25 10.46 -0.40 11.37
CA ILE A 25 10.90 0.27 10.15
C ILE A 25 11.47 1.64 10.51
N PRO A 26 12.67 1.99 10.01
CA PRO A 26 13.22 3.32 10.18
C PRO A 26 12.21 4.37 9.72
N TRP A 27 11.98 5.39 10.55
CA TRP A 27 10.99 6.44 10.28
C TRP A 27 11.12 7.07 8.89
N VAL A 28 12.36 7.22 8.37
CA VAL A 28 12.65 7.71 7.02
C VAL A 28 12.02 6.83 5.95
N VAL A 29 12.12 5.50 6.10
CA VAL A 29 11.57 4.52 5.15
C VAL A 29 10.05 4.54 5.19
N SER A 30 9.46 4.65 6.39
CA SER A 30 8.01 4.81 6.55
C SER A 30 7.53 6.10 5.89
N PHE A 31 8.24 7.21 6.05
CA PHE A 31 7.88 8.50 5.47
C PHE A 31 7.88 8.46 3.93
N ILE A 32 8.93 7.89 3.34
CA ILE A 32 9.03 7.71 1.88
C ILE A 32 7.89 6.81 1.37
N HIS A 33 7.59 5.70 2.07
CA HIS A 33 6.49 4.81 1.69
C HIS A 33 5.14 5.51 1.71
N VAL A 34 4.89 6.37 2.71
CA VAL A 34 3.64 7.15 2.80
C VAL A 34 3.49 8.03 1.56
N PHE A 35 4.52 8.76 1.14
CA PHE A 35 4.44 9.59 -0.07
C PHE A 35 4.20 8.79 -1.33
N VAL A 36 4.85 7.63 -1.46
CA VAL A 36 4.64 6.74 -2.61
C VAL A 36 3.20 6.25 -2.65
N MET A 37 2.64 5.82 -1.51
CA MET A 37 1.25 5.34 -1.43
C MET A 37 0.23 6.46 -1.66
N LEU A 38 0.47 7.66 -1.15
CA LEU A 38 -0.38 8.82 -1.42
C LEU A 38 -0.31 9.23 -2.91
N GLY A 39 0.88 9.23 -3.51
CA GLY A 39 1.06 9.52 -4.94
C GLY A 39 0.36 8.51 -5.84
N LYS A 40 0.52 7.22 -5.56
CA LYS A 40 -0.21 6.13 -6.25
C LYS A 40 -1.71 6.22 -6.03
N GLY A 41 -2.13 6.48 -4.80
CA GLY A 41 -3.52 6.59 -4.41
C GLY A 41 -4.24 7.72 -5.14
N THR A 42 -3.66 8.92 -5.09
CA THR A 42 -4.19 10.12 -5.76
C THR A 42 -4.25 9.97 -7.28
N THR A 43 -3.22 9.40 -7.91
CA THR A 43 -3.25 9.12 -9.36
C THR A 43 -4.32 8.10 -9.73
N SER A 44 -4.53 7.08 -8.91
CA SER A 44 -5.53 6.03 -9.13
C SER A 44 -6.98 6.52 -8.91
N LEU A 45 -7.20 7.58 -8.14
CA LEU A 45 -8.53 8.20 -7.97
C LEU A 45 -9.08 8.83 -9.25
N PHE A 46 -8.22 9.15 -10.22
CA PHE A 46 -8.64 9.70 -11.52
C PHE A 46 -8.82 8.61 -12.59
N ALA A 47 -8.61 7.34 -12.25
CA ALA A 47 -8.74 6.22 -13.17
C ALA A 47 -10.20 5.69 -13.25
N ASP A 48 -10.35 4.53 -13.87
CA ASP A 48 -11.58 3.75 -13.94
C ASP A 48 -12.11 3.36 -12.53
N PRO A 49 -13.37 2.91 -12.40
CA PRO A 49 -13.99 2.63 -11.09
C PRO A 49 -13.20 1.63 -10.23
N VAL A 50 -12.52 0.65 -10.83
CA VAL A 50 -11.70 -0.32 -10.11
C VAL A 50 -10.40 0.35 -9.63
N GLY A 51 -9.78 1.16 -10.49
CA GLY A 51 -8.65 2.03 -10.12
C GLY A 51 -8.96 2.96 -8.94
N LYS A 52 -10.17 3.53 -8.87
CA LYS A 52 -10.59 4.38 -7.74
C LYS A 52 -10.59 3.63 -6.40
N ILE A 53 -11.12 2.42 -6.36
CA ILE A 53 -11.14 1.57 -5.16
C ILE A 53 -9.69 1.29 -4.71
N PHE A 54 -8.83 0.91 -5.65
CA PHE A 54 -7.42 0.71 -5.36
C PHE A 54 -6.70 1.98 -4.91
N GLY A 55 -7.10 3.15 -5.42
CA GLY A 55 -6.57 4.43 -4.98
C GLY A 55 -6.91 4.76 -3.54
N VAL A 56 -8.16 4.52 -3.14
CA VAL A 56 -8.60 4.68 -1.73
C VAL A 56 -7.83 3.74 -0.81
N ILE A 57 -7.62 2.48 -1.23
CA ILE A 57 -6.87 1.49 -0.46
C ILE A 57 -5.41 1.90 -0.26
N ASP A 58 -4.76 2.45 -1.29
CA ASP A 58 -3.38 2.96 -1.17
C ASP A 58 -3.31 4.13 -0.19
N ILE A 59 -4.27 5.05 -0.24
CA ILE A 59 -4.33 6.20 0.69
C ILE A 59 -4.52 5.72 2.13
N ILE A 60 -5.48 4.83 2.37
CA ILE A 60 -5.73 4.25 3.71
C ILE A 60 -4.48 3.53 4.20
N THR A 61 -3.81 2.78 3.32
CA THR A 61 -2.57 2.08 3.66
C THR A 61 -1.48 3.08 4.07
N GLY A 62 -1.28 4.15 3.31
CA GLY A 62 -0.33 5.21 3.66
C GLY A 62 -0.64 5.84 5.02
N ILE A 63 -1.91 6.13 5.31
CA ILE A 63 -2.33 6.68 6.60
C ILE A 63 -2.04 5.70 7.74
N LEU A 64 -2.33 4.41 7.56
CA LEU A 64 -2.06 3.41 8.58
C LEU A 64 -0.56 3.22 8.85
N ILE A 65 0.27 3.32 7.82
CA ILE A 65 1.73 3.33 7.94
C ILE A 65 2.19 4.58 8.69
N LEU A 66 1.63 5.76 8.40
CA LEU A 66 1.99 7.02 9.04
C LEU A 66 1.67 7.03 10.55
N PHE A 67 0.47 6.57 10.93
CA PHE A 67 -0.01 6.61 12.31
C PHE A 67 0.34 5.36 13.12
N ALA A 68 1.07 4.40 12.52
CA ALA A 68 1.47 3.15 13.14
C ALA A 68 0.32 2.41 13.84
N VAL A 69 -0.92 2.52 13.34
CA VAL A 69 -2.13 2.14 14.09
C VAL A 69 -2.06 0.65 14.48
N THR A 70 -1.91 0.36 15.77
CA THR A 70 -1.76 -1.02 16.29
C THR A 70 -3.08 -1.72 16.56
N GLY A 71 -4.14 -0.96 16.83
CA GLY A 71 -5.37 -1.49 17.43
C GLY A 71 -6.24 -2.39 16.55
N PHE A 72 -6.04 -2.41 15.23
CA PHE A 72 -6.94 -3.10 14.30
C PHE A 72 -6.21 -4.18 13.48
N ALA A 73 -5.93 -5.33 14.11
CA ALA A 73 -5.27 -6.46 13.45
C ALA A 73 -6.05 -6.99 12.24
N GLU A 74 -7.39 -7.01 12.32
CA GLU A 74 -8.28 -7.49 11.26
C GLU A 74 -8.16 -6.63 9.99
N ILE A 75 -8.16 -5.30 10.15
CA ILE A 75 -8.04 -4.34 9.03
C ILE A 75 -6.69 -4.49 8.33
N LYS A 76 -5.62 -4.74 9.09
CA LYS A 76 -4.27 -4.96 8.55
C LYS A 76 -4.19 -6.21 7.67
N ILE A 77 -4.82 -7.31 8.10
CA ILE A 77 -4.84 -8.56 7.32
C ILE A 77 -5.60 -8.35 6.01
N VAL A 78 -6.78 -7.73 6.06
CA VAL A 78 -7.58 -7.45 4.86
C VAL A 78 -6.80 -6.57 3.88
N LEU A 79 -6.17 -5.50 4.35
CA LEU A 79 -5.35 -4.63 3.51
C LEU A 79 -4.16 -5.37 2.90
N ALA A 80 -3.44 -6.17 3.70
CA ALA A 80 -2.31 -6.94 3.21
C ALA A 80 -2.73 -7.92 2.09
N VAL A 81 -3.87 -8.59 2.25
CA VAL A 81 -4.41 -9.49 1.20
C VAL A 81 -4.72 -8.73 -0.08
N VAL A 82 -5.36 -7.56 0.01
CA VAL A 82 -5.67 -6.74 -1.18
C VAL A 82 -4.40 -6.23 -1.87
N LEU A 83 -3.40 -5.79 -1.10
CA LEU A 83 -2.12 -5.33 -1.63
C LEU A 83 -1.33 -6.46 -2.30
N VAL A 84 -1.33 -7.67 -1.72
CA VAL A 84 -0.71 -8.84 -2.33
C VAL A 84 -1.42 -9.23 -3.64
N TYR A 85 -2.75 -9.17 -3.66
CA TYR A 85 -3.51 -9.40 -4.89
C TYR A 85 -3.16 -8.39 -5.98
N LYS A 86 -3.12 -7.10 -5.62
CA LYS A 86 -2.78 -6.01 -6.54
C LYS A 86 -1.33 -6.11 -7.04
N ALA A 87 -0.41 -6.54 -6.18
CA ALA A 87 0.97 -6.84 -6.54
C ALA A 87 1.03 -7.97 -7.57
N PHE A 88 0.33 -9.08 -7.33
CA PHE A 88 0.27 -10.21 -8.25
C PHE A 88 -0.26 -9.80 -9.63
N VAL A 89 -1.38 -9.07 -9.67
CA VAL A 89 -1.97 -8.56 -10.92
C VAL A 89 -1.00 -7.66 -11.69
N SER A 90 -0.20 -6.86 -10.98
CA SER A 90 0.78 -5.96 -11.60
C SER A 90 2.08 -6.65 -12.04
N MET A 91 2.33 -7.88 -11.57
CA MET A 91 3.51 -8.67 -11.94
C MET A 91 3.27 -9.63 -13.11
N LEU A 92 2.03 -10.05 -13.32
CA LEU A 92 1.58 -10.74 -14.54
C LEU A 92 1.70 -9.83 -15.76
#